data_AF-A0A3F2REY8-F1
#
_entry.id   AF-A0A3F2REY8-F1
#
_cell.length_a   1.000
_cell.length_b   1.000
_cell.length_c   1.000
_cell.angle_alpha   90.00
_cell.angle_beta   90.00
_cell.angle_gamma   90.00
#
_symmetry.space_group_name_H-M   'P 1'
#
loop_
_entity.id
_entity.type
_entity.pdbx_description
1 polymer ?
#
loop_
_entity_poly.entity_id
_entity_poly.type
_entity_poly.pdbx_seq_one_letter_code
_entity_poly.pdbx_strand_id
1 'polypeptide(L)'
;MIEFDIFDARADLKRIVKYKAKTLRRIKELKKMRVEWERRQPVVDKELSQLTEEDMDRGWGEAFETEKHILHFSLELSVEDILSKKQQVREYEEEIEDLRIELEDLERDMEECVLNETMEIQSYRDMELNRASTMFADEKAYRVRLQRIRWGTRNVRKRVILRERQGVRTLEKEMLAKRQVEELGVLAFEKKQFVKHKLEQAIENAARSRAKQSEVMLEMKRDAGVSQGFDEAVQRMQAITQELWPNHL
;
A
#
# COMPACT_ATOMS: atom_id res chain seq x y z
N MET A 1 -5.68 22.21 3.11
CA MET A 1 -6.34 22.12 4.44
C MET A 1 -5.30 21.62 5.42
N ILE A 2 -4.80 20.39 5.24
CA ILE A 2 -3.69 19.79 6.03
C ILE A 2 -2.44 20.70 6.15
N GLU A 3 -2.00 21.37 5.08
CA GLU A 3 -0.85 22.29 5.15
C GLU A 3 -1.05 23.48 6.11
N PHE A 4 -2.28 23.99 6.22
CA PHE A 4 -2.61 25.05 7.17
C PHE A 4 -2.62 24.51 8.60
N ASP A 5 -3.16 23.30 8.80
CA ASP A 5 -3.21 22.64 10.10
C ASP A 5 -1.77 22.34 10.61
N ILE A 6 -0.87 21.87 9.74
CA ILE A 6 0.56 21.69 10.05
C ILE A 6 1.20 23.03 10.47
N PHE A 7 0.88 24.11 9.77
CA PHE A 7 1.44 25.42 10.09
C PHE A 7 0.96 25.92 11.46
N ASP A 8 -0.32 25.77 11.76
CA ASP A 8 -0.91 26.19 13.03
C ASP A 8 -0.38 25.34 14.20
N ALA A 9 -0.31 24.02 14.05
CA ALA A 9 0.27 23.13 15.06
C ALA A 9 1.76 23.45 15.33
N ARG A 10 2.55 23.80 14.29
CA ARG A 10 3.94 24.27 14.47
C ARG A 10 4.01 25.61 15.20
N ALA A 11 3.10 26.53 14.93
CA ALA A 11 3.05 27.82 15.60
C ALA A 11 2.71 27.66 17.09
N ASP A 12 1.76 26.78 17.39
CA ASP A 12 1.32 26.44 18.74
C ASP A 12 2.42 25.75 19.55
N LEU A 13 3.09 24.76 18.96
CA LEU A 13 4.25 24.09 19.54
C LEU A 13 5.34 25.12 19.93
N LYS A 14 5.66 26.03 19.02
CA LYS A 14 6.66 27.10 19.27
C LYS A 14 6.22 28.03 20.42
N ARG A 15 4.93 28.33 20.51
CA ARG A 15 4.35 29.17 21.57
C ARG A 15 4.47 28.48 22.93
N ILE A 16 4.09 27.21 23.04
CA ILE A 16 4.10 26.45 24.30
C ILE A 16 5.54 26.22 24.78
N VAL A 17 6.47 25.86 23.89
CA VAL A 17 7.90 25.75 24.21
C VAL A 17 8.43 27.07 24.81
N LYS A 18 8.02 28.22 24.26
CA LYS A 18 8.40 29.53 24.79
C LYS A 18 7.81 29.76 26.19
N TYR A 19 6.57 29.36 26.45
CA TYR A 19 5.94 29.49 27.77
C TYR A 19 6.59 28.57 28.80
N LYS A 20 6.86 27.30 28.46
CA LYS A 20 7.64 26.38 29.29
C LYS A 20 8.98 26.99 29.70
N ALA A 21 9.72 27.55 28.74
CA ALA A 21 11.00 28.19 29.02
C ALA A 21 10.88 29.39 29.96
N LYS A 22 9.85 30.23 29.82
CA LYS A 22 9.56 31.34 30.73
C LYS A 22 9.24 30.83 32.15
N THR A 23 8.40 29.81 32.27
CA THR A 23 8.04 29.23 33.57
C THR A 23 9.25 28.61 34.27
N LEU A 24 10.13 27.94 33.53
CA LEU A 24 11.39 27.42 34.08
C LEU A 24 12.32 28.53 34.58
N ARG A 25 12.39 29.68 33.89
CA ARG A 25 13.13 30.85 34.39
C ARG A 25 12.51 31.38 35.69
N ARG A 26 11.18 31.48 35.74
CA ARG A 26 10.47 31.92 36.95
C ARG A 26 10.73 31.00 38.15
N ILE A 27 10.76 29.68 37.94
CA ILE A 27 11.12 28.72 38.98
C ILE A 27 12.55 28.97 39.49
N LYS A 28 13.51 29.26 38.60
CA LYS A 28 14.89 29.57 39.00
C LYS A 28 14.96 30.87 39.82
N GLU A 29 14.22 31.91 39.42
CA GLU A 29 14.11 33.15 40.17
C GLU A 29 13.55 32.92 41.58
N LEU A 30 12.41 32.21 41.69
CA LEU A 30 11.80 31.89 42.98
C LEU A 30 12.73 31.11 43.90
N LYS A 31 13.47 30.13 43.36
CA LYS A 31 14.49 29.39 44.11
C LYS A 31 15.61 30.30 44.61
N LYS A 32 16.04 31.27 43.81
CA LYS A 32 17.08 32.23 44.21
C LYS A 32 16.58 33.13 45.34
N MET A 33 15.39 33.71 45.19
CA MET A 33 14.75 34.54 46.21
C MET A 33 14.56 33.77 47.53
N ARG A 34 14.14 32.50 47.44
CA ARG A 34 13.98 31.63 48.60
C ARG A 34 15.30 31.45 49.36
N VAL A 35 16.40 31.21 48.67
CA VAL A 35 17.73 31.11 49.30
C VAL A 35 18.14 32.43 49.96
N GLU A 36 17.80 33.57 49.36
CA GLU A 36 18.06 34.89 49.94
C GLU A 36 17.24 35.10 51.24
N TRP A 37 15.96 34.73 51.24
CA TRP A 37 15.10 34.78 52.43
C TRP A 37 15.55 33.83 53.53
N GLU A 38 15.93 32.59 53.19
CA GLU A 38 16.49 31.62 54.15
C GLU A 38 17.78 32.14 54.81
N ARG A 39 18.60 32.90 54.07
CA ARG A 39 19.81 33.53 54.62
C ARG A 39 19.49 34.75 55.48
N ARG A 40 18.43 35.50 55.17
CA ARG A 40 18.02 36.70 55.91
C ARG A 40 17.38 36.37 57.26
N GLN A 41 16.59 35.29 57.33
CA GLN A 41 15.90 34.85 58.55
C GLN A 41 16.80 34.82 59.80
N PRO A 42 17.97 34.12 59.81
CA PRO A 42 18.83 34.09 60.99
C PRO A 42 19.53 35.42 61.29
N VAL A 43 19.60 36.34 60.33
CA VAL A 43 20.14 37.68 60.55
C VAL A 43 19.11 38.54 61.27
N VAL A 44 17.85 38.49 60.85
CA VAL A 44 16.72 39.17 61.52
C VAL A 44 16.57 38.67 62.96
N ASP A 45 16.69 37.35 63.19
CA ASP A 45 16.60 36.77 64.54
C ASP A 45 17.73 37.28 65.46
N LYS A 46 18.93 37.52 64.92
CA LYS A 46 20.04 38.11 65.68
C LYS A 46 19.82 39.59 65.96
N GLU A 47 19.37 40.35 64.97
CA GLU A 47 19.04 41.77 65.12
C GLU A 47 17.94 41.96 66.19
N LEU A 48 16.89 41.12 66.17
CA LEU A 48 15.86 41.06 67.20
C LEU A 48 16.42 40.79 68.60
N SER A 49 17.38 39.88 68.73
CA SER A 49 18.00 39.56 70.02
C SER A 49 18.95 40.64 70.57
N GLN A 50 19.40 41.57 69.72
CA GLN A 50 20.39 42.60 70.04
C GLN A 50 19.79 44.02 70.12
N LEU A 51 18.47 44.15 70.03
CA LEU A 51 17.77 45.43 70.10
C LEU A 51 18.00 46.11 71.45
N THR A 52 18.36 47.39 71.41
CA THR A 52 18.48 48.24 72.61
C THR A 52 17.15 48.94 72.92
N GLU A 53 16.98 49.44 74.15
CA GLU A 53 15.78 50.19 74.55
C GLU A 53 15.56 51.43 73.66
N GLU A 54 16.63 52.10 73.21
CA GLU A 54 16.54 53.24 72.28
C GLU A 54 16.06 52.84 70.87
N ASP A 55 16.36 51.62 70.42
CA ASP A 55 15.92 51.11 69.12
C ASP A 55 14.45 50.68 69.16
N MET A 56 13.99 50.21 70.33
CA MET A 56 12.58 49.92 70.59
C MET A 56 11.73 51.20 70.53
N ASP A 57 12.18 52.28 71.17
CA ASP A 57 11.51 53.59 71.13
C ASP A 57 11.43 54.19 69.72
N ARG A 58 12.35 53.80 68.82
CA ARG A 58 12.37 54.20 67.41
C ARG A 58 11.52 53.31 66.50
N GLY A 59 10.89 52.26 67.02
CA GLY A 59 10.01 51.36 66.26
C GLY A 59 10.74 50.25 65.48
N TRP A 60 12.04 50.05 65.70
CA TRP A 60 12.79 49.00 65.00
C TRP A 60 12.37 47.59 65.42
N GLY A 61 11.91 47.41 66.67
CA GLY A 61 11.36 46.14 67.15
C GLY A 61 10.18 45.67 66.29
N GLU A 62 9.17 46.52 66.12
CA GLU A 62 8.01 46.23 65.27
C GLU A 62 8.42 46.01 63.80
N ALA A 63 9.39 46.78 63.29
CA ALA A 63 9.87 46.62 61.92
C ALA A 63 10.55 45.25 61.68
N PHE A 64 11.40 44.79 62.60
CA PHE A 64 12.05 43.49 62.47
C PHE A 64 11.09 42.32 62.76
N GLU A 65 10.14 42.47 63.68
CA GLU A 65 9.09 41.47 63.89
C GLU A 65 8.20 41.33 62.65
N THR A 66 7.80 42.44 62.02
CA THR A 66 7.04 42.40 60.77
C THR A 66 7.85 41.80 59.63
N GLU A 67 9.13 42.15 59.48
CA GLU A 67 10.02 41.52 58.50
C GLU A 67 10.10 40.00 58.72
N LYS A 68 10.28 39.56 59.97
CA LYS A 68 10.33 38.14 60.34
C LYS A 68 9.05 37.40 59.93
N HIS A 69 7.88 37.99 60.18
CA HIS A 69 6.60 37.43 59.76
C HIS A 69 6.49 37.37 58.22
N ILE A 70 6.87 38.44 57.52
CA ILE A 70 6.83 38.51 56.05
C ILE A 70 7.74 37.43 55.45
N LEU A 71 8.97 37.27 55.97
CA LEU A 71 9.91 36.27 55.48
C LEU A 71 9.40 34.85 55.71
N HIS A 72 8.81 34.57 56.87
CA HIS A 72 8.21 33.28 57.18
C HIS A 72 7.10 32.92 56.18
N PHE A 73 6.12 33.80 55.99
CA PHE A 73 5.03 33.55 55.03
C PHE A 73 5.52 33.53 53.58
N SER A 74 6.50 34.36 53.22
CA SER A 74 7.10 34.36 51.88
C SER A 74 7.80 33.04 51.57
N LEU A 75 8.49 32.45 52.56
CA LEU A 75 9.12 31.15 52.43
C LEU A 75 8.10 30.04 52.23
N GLU A 76 7.02 30.02 53.01
CA GLU A 76 5.94 29.04 52.87
C GLU A 76 5.26 29.14 51.51
N LEU A 77 4.83 30.34 51.13
CA LEU A 77 4.18 30.60 49.84
C LEU A 77 5.09 30.25 48.65
N SER A 78 6.39 30.50 48.77
CA SER A 78 7.35 30.19 47.70
C SER A 78 7.43 28.69 47.39
N VAL A 79 7.19 27.82 48.38
CA VAL A 79 7.18 26.37 48.16
C VAL A 79 5.98 26.00 47.30
N GLU A 80 4.80 26.50 47.66
CA GLU A 80 3.55 26.28 46.91
C GLU A 80 3.66 26.84 45.48
N ASP A 81 4.18 28.06 45.33
CA ASP A 81 4.42 28.67 44.02
C ASP A 81 5.37 27.84 43.14
N ILE A 82 6.48 27.35 43.71
CA ILE A 82 7.42 26.49 42.98
C ILE A 82 6.74 25.18 42.57
N LEU A 83 5.94 24.57 43.44
CA LEU A 83 5.21 23.34 43.13
C LEU A 83 4.17 23.56 42.03
N SER A 84 3.37 24.62 42.14
CA SER A 84 2.40 25.04 41.12
C SER A 84 3.08 25.28 39.77
N LYS A 85 4.19 26.01 39.74
CA LYS A 85 4.94 26.25 38.49
C LYS A 85 5.57 24.99 37.92
N LYS A 86 6.02 24.05 38.76
CA LYS A 86 6.49 22.74 38.30
C LYS A 86 5.37 21.92 37.67
N GLN A 87 4.16 21.99 38.24
CA GLN A 87 2.99 21.34 37.65
C GLN A 87 2.66 21.94 36.29
N GLN A 88 2.65 23.27 36.16
CA GLN A 88 2.49 23.95 34.87
C GLN A 88 3.55 23.53 33.83
N VAL A 89 4.79 23.28 34.25
CA VAL A 89 5.84 22.77 33.34
C VAL A 89 5.52 21.36 32.84
N ARG A 90 4.94 20.49 33.68
CA ARG A 90 4.52 19.15 33.27
C ARG A 90 3.34 19.19 32.30
N GLU A 91 2.36 20.06 32.55
CA GLU A 91 1.23 20.30 31.63
C GLU A 91 1.74 20.76 30.26
N TYR A 92 2.70 21.70 30.22
CA TYR A 92 3.33 22.09 28.96
C TYR A 92 4.17 20.98 28.33
N GLU A 93 4.70 20.04 29.10
CA GLU A 93 5.44 18.88 28.56
C GLU A 93 4.50 17.89 27.87
N GLU A 94 3.36 17.62 28.48
CA GLU A 94 2.29 16.81 27.90
C GLU A 94 1.75 17.46 26.62
N GLU A 95 1.40 18.75 26.67
CA GLU A 95 0.89 19.49 25.50
C GLU A 95 1.90 19.56 24.34
N ILE A 96 3.20 19.67 24.64
CA ILE A 96 4.26 19.61 23.63
C ILE A 96 4.31 18.24 22.96
N GLU A 97 4.13 17.17 23.72
CA GLU A 97 4.18 15.81 23.18
C GLU A 97 2.95 15.51 22.33
N ASP A 98 1.76 15.91 22.80
CA ASP A 98 0.51 15.79 22.05
C ASP A 98 0.61 16.51 20.69
N LEU A 99 1.11 17.75 20.67
CA LEU A 99 1.30 18.51 19.43
C LEU A 99 2.37 17.91 18.50
N ARG A 100 3.35 17.18 19.03
CA ARG A 100 4.34 16.48 18.19
C ARG A 100 3.71 15.28 17.51
N ILE A 101 2.93 14.51 18.25
CA ILE A 101 2.19 13.36 17.70
C ILE A 101 1.23 13.85 16.63
N GLU A 102 0.46 14.91 16.90
CA GLU A 102 -0.45 15.51 15.93
C GLU A 102 0.28 15.98 14.66
N LEU A 103 1.45 16.61 14.80
CA LEU A 103 2.26 17.00 13.64
C LEU A 103 2.75 15.81 12.82
N GLU A 104 3.21 14.74 13.49
CA GLU A 104 3.65 13.51 12.80
C GLU A 104 2.49 12.84 12.05
N ASP A 105 1.28 12.85 12.62
CA ASP A 105 0.10 12.31 11.97
C ASP A 105 -0.33 13.18 10.77
N LEU A 106 -0.36 14.50 10.92
CA LEU A 106 -0.66 15.42 9.81
C LEU A 106 0.36 15.33 8.67
N GLU A 107 1.66 15.17 8.99
CA GLU A 107 2.71 14.97 8.00
C GLU A 107 2.51 13.65 7.25
N ARG A 108 2.14 12.58 7.96
CA ARG A 108 1.82 11.28 7.33
C ARG A 108 0.60 11.37 6.41
N ASP A 109 -0.46 12.04 6.85
CA ASP A 109 -1.67 12.24 6.05
C ASP A 109 -1.36 13.01 4.76
N MET A 110 -0.50 14.03 4.86
CA MET A 110 -0.03 14.80 3.70
C MET A 110 0.77 13.92 2.73
N GLU A 111 1.69 13.09 3.24
CA GLU A 111 2.46 12.13 2.43
C GLU A 111 1.54 11.12 1.73
N GLU A 112 0.51 10.63 2.42
CA GLU A 112 -0.47 9.72 1.86
C GLU A 112 -1.29 10.39 0.74
N CYS A 113 -1.72 11.64 0.92
CA CYS A 113 -2.39 12.40 -0.14
C CYS A 113 -1.51 12.52 -1.39
N VAL A 114 -0.24 12.92 -1.21
CA VAL A 114 0.71 13.06 -2.31
C VAL A 114 0.95 11.71 -3.01
N LEU A 115 1.11 10.63 -2.23
CA LEU A 115 1.30 9.29 -2.78
C LEU A 115 0.10 8.88 -3.63
N ASN A 116 -1.12 9.05 -3.11
CA ASN A 116 -2.35 8.70 -3.82
C ASN A 116 -2.48 9.48 -5.13
N GLU A 117 -2.25 10.80 -5.11
CA GLU A 117 -2.23 11.62 -6.32
C GLU A 117 -1.22 11.11 -7.35
N THR A 118 0.00 10.77 -6.92
CA THR A 118 1.01 10.24 -7.85
C THR A 118 0.62 8.89 -8.44
N MET A 119 0.01 8.01 -7.64
CA MET A 119 -0.47 6.70 -8.10
C MET A 119 -1.60 6.85 -9.12
N GLU A 120 -2.54 7.78 -8.89
CA GLU A 120 -3.61 8.08 -9.84
C GLU A 120 -3.06 8.59 -11.18
N ILE A 121 -2.09 9.51 -11.13
CA ILE A 121 -1.42 10.03 -12.33
C ILE A 121 -0.70 8.90 -13.09
N GLN A 122 -0.03 7.99 -12.39
CA GLN A 122 0.64 6.84 -13.01
C GLN A 122 -0.37 5.88 -13.66
N SER A 123 -1.46 5.55 -12.96
CA SER A 123 -2.54 4.72 -13.49
C SER A 123 -3.13 5.30 -14.79
N TYR A 124 -3.36 6.63 -14.81
CA TYR A 124 -3.82 7.31 -16.02
C TYR A 124 -2.80 7.24 -17.16
N ARG A 125 -1.51 7.44 -16.87
CA ARG A 125 -0.43 7.31 -17.86
C ARG A 125 -0.37 5.91 -18.45
N ASP A 126 -0.44 4.87 -17.63
CA ASP A 126 -0.40 3.49 -18.09
C ASP A 126 -1.62 3.15 -18.96
N MET A 127 -2.80 3.66 -18.60
CA MET A 127 -4.00 3.52 -19.42
C MET A 127 -3.82 4.14 -20.82
N GLU A 128 -3.31 5.37 -20.89
CA GLU A 128 -3.08 6.07 -22.15
C GLU A 128 -1.96 5.42 -22.98
N LEU A 129 -0.88 4.93 -22.34
CA LEU A 129 0.17 4.18 -23.02
C LEU A 129 -0.35 2.87 -23.61
N ASN A 130 -1.19 2.15 -22.87
CA ASN A 130 -1.84 0.94 -23.37
C ASN A 130 -2.75 1.25 -24.55
N ARG A 131 -3.55 2.31 -24.47
CA ARG A 131 -4.41 2.77 -25.57
C ARG A 131 -3.61 3.17 -26.81
N ALA A 132 -2.51 3.90 -26.66
CA ALA A 132 -1.64 4.25 -27.78
C ALA A 132 -1.01 3.00 -28.42
N SER A 133 -0.60 2.04 -27.58
CA SER A 133 -0.01 0.78 -28.03
C SER A 133 -0.99 -0.08 -28.83
N THR A 134 -2.25 -0.17 -28.41
CA THR A 134 -3.29 -0.90 -29.15
C THR A 134 -3.58 -0.23 -30.49
N MET A 135 -3.75 1.09 -30.52
CA MET A 135 -3.95 1.85 -31.77
C MET A 135 -2.79 1.64 -32.75
N PHE A 136 -1.55 1.69 -32.26
CA PHE A 136 -0.37 1.45 -33.08
C PHE A 136 -0.32 0.00 -33.61
N ALA A 137 -0.63 -0.98 -32.77
CA ALA A 137 -0.66 -2.38 -33.16
C ALA A 137 -1.71 -2.65 -34.25
N ASP A 138 -2.90 -2.06 -34.11
CA ASP A 138 -4.00 -2.17 -35.08
C ASP A 138 -3.64 -1.52 -36.41
N GLU A 139 -3.07 -0.31 -36.38
CA GLU A 139 -2.63 0.38 -37.59
C GLU A 139 -1.51 -0.41 -38.30
N LYS A 140 -0.55 -0.92 -37.53
CA LYS A 140 0.51 -1.78 -38.07
C LYS A 140 -0.05 -3.05 -38.70
N ALA A 141 -1.00 -3.72 -38.04
CA ALA A 141 -1.67 -4.90 -38.57
C ALA A 141 -2.42 -4.60 -39.88
N TYR A 142 -3.11 -3.46 -39.94
CA TYR A 142 -3.78 -2.98 -41.13
C TYR A 142 -2.80 -2.71 -42.28
N ARG A 143 -1.69 -1.99 -42.03
CA ARG A 143 -0.65 -1.73 -43.03
C ARG A 143 -0.02 -3.02 -43.54
N VAL A 144 0.28 -3.98 -42.64
CA VAL A 144 0.80 -5.30 -43.04
C VAL A 144 -0.23 -6.04 -43.89
N ARG A 145 -1.53 -5.98 -43.57
CA ARG A 145 -2.59 -6.59 -44.39
C ARG A 145 -2.64 -5.96 -45.78
N LEU A 146 -2.57 -4.64 -45.91
CA LEU A 146 -2.51 -3.95 -47.20
C LEU A 146 -1.29 -4.38 -48.01
N GLN A 147 -0.11 -4.45 -47.39
CA GLN A 147 1.11 -4.93 -48.06
C GLN A 147 0.97 -6.41 -48.48
N ARG A 148 0.39 -7.27 -47.64
CA ARG A 148 0.12 -8.67 -48.00
C ARG A 148 -0.84 -8.81 -49.18
N ILE A 149 -1.84 -7.93 -49.30
CA ILE A 149 -2.74 -7.90 -50.46
C ILE A 149 -1.98 -7.40 -51.69
N ARG A 150 -1.22 -6.31 -51.56
CA ARG A 150 -0.44 -5.68 -52.65
C ARG A 150 0.61 -6.62 -53.24
N TRP A 151 1.38 -7.29 -52.38
CA TRP A 151 2.45 -8.22 -52.76
C TRP A 151 2.00 -9.69 -52.73
N GLY A 152 0.70 -9.93 -52.53
CA GLY A 152 0.14 -11.26 -52.47
C GLY A 152 0.29 -11.98 -53.81
N THR A 153 0.87 -13.18 -53.80
CA THR A 153 0.93 -14.02 -55.00
C THR A 153 -0.48 -14.38 -55.46
N ARG A 154 -0.80 -14.05 -56.72
CA ARG A 154 -2.08 -14.35 -57.39
C ARG A 154 -2.45 -15.83 -57.19
N ASN A 155 -3.74 -16.11 -56.96
CA ASN A 155 -4.26 -17.41 -56.49
C ASN A 155 -3.70 -18.66 -57.17
N VAL A 156 -3.38 -18.59 -58.47
CA VAL A 156 -2.80 -19.69 -59.24
C VAL A 156 -1.40 -20.08 -58.72
N ARG A 157 -0.52 -19.10 -58.46
CA ARG A 157 0.84 -19.36 -57.93
C ARG A 157 0.81 -19.80 -56.47
N LYS A 158 -0.20 -19.39 -55.71
CA LYS A 158 -0.36 -19.74 -54.29
C LYS A 158 -0.54 -21.25 -54.06
N ARG A 159 -1.31 -21.94 -54.92
CA ARG A 159 -1.50 -23.41 -54.83
C ARG A 159 -0.23 -24.17 -55.18
N VAL A 160 0.54 -23.69 -56.16
CA VAL A 160 1.84 -24.27 -56.55
C VAL A 160 2.84 -24.14 -55.39
N ILE A 161 3.00 -22.95 -54.83
CA ILE A 161 3.91 -22.69 -53.70
C ILE A 161 3.49 -23.49 -52.45
N LEU A 162 2.18 -23.63 -52.18
CA LEU A 162 1.69 -24.46 -51.07
C LEU A 162 2.03 -25.93 -51.26
N ARG A 163 1.86 -26.46 -52.48
CA ARG A 163 2.21 -27.84 -52.83
C ARG A 163 3.72 -28.06 -52.69
N GLU A 164 4.55 -27.13 -53.17
CA GLU A 164 6.00 -27.19 -53.03
C GLU A 164 6.44 -27.15 -51.56
N ARG A 165 5.88 -26.24 -50.74
CA ARG A 165 6.19 -26.17 -49.31
C ARG A 165 5.74 -27.39 -48.52
N GLN A 166 4.60 -27.98 -48.88
CA GLN A 166 4.17 -29.25 -48.29
C GLN A 166 5.13 -30.37 -48.69
N GLY A 167 5.56 -30.42 -49.96
CA GLY A 167 6.58 -31.35 -50.44
C GLY A 167 7.91 -31.23 -49.69
N VAL A 168 8.38 -30.01 -49.45
CA VAL A 168 9.61 -29.77 -48.66
C VAL A 168 9.44 -30.25 -47.22
N ARG A 169 8.31 -29.95 -46.56
CA ARG A 169 8.04 -30.41 -45.20
C ARG A 169 7.91 -31.94 -45.08
N THR A 170 7.35 -32.60 -46.09
CA THR A 170 7.29 -34.07 -46.12
C THR A 170 8.69 -34.66 -46.31
N LEU A 171 9.51 -34.07 -47.18
CA LEU A 171 10.90 -34.47 -47.37
C LEU A 171 11.74 -34.27 -46.09
N GLU A 172 11.57 -33.16 -45.38
CA GLU A 172 12.23 -32.93 -44.08
C GLU A 172 11.87 -33.99 -43.04
N LYS A 173 10.58 -34.38 -42.97
CA LYS A 173 10.11 -35.45 -42.08
C LYS A 173 10.65 -36.81 -42.49
N GLU A 174 10.72 -37.11 -43.78
CA GLU A 174 11.30 -38.35 -44.30
C GLU A 174 12.81 -38.42 -44.03
N MET A 175 13.53 -37.31 -44.17
CA MET A 175 14.96 -37.23 -43.85
C MET A 175 15.21 -37.40 -42.35
N LEU A 176 14.36 -36.82 -41.49
CA LEU A 176 14.42 -37.06 -40.03
C LEU A 176 14.12 -38.51 -39.67
N ALA A 177 13.12 -39.13 -40.32
CA ALA A 177 12.78 -40.54 -40.11
C ALA A 177 13.91 -41.48 -40.56
N LYS A 178 14.54 -41.20 -41.71
CA LYS A 178 15.69 -41.97 -42.20
C LYS A 178 16.90 -41.88 -41.26
N ARG A 179 17.20 -40.69 -40.73
CA ARG A 179 18.27 -40.51 -39.71
C ARG A 179 18.03 -41.33 -38.45
N GLN A 180 16.79 -41.36 -37.93
CA GLN A 180 16.46 -42.18 -36.77
C GLN A 180 16.64 -43.69 -37.03
N VAL A 181 16.35 -44.16 -38.26
CA VAL A 181 16.54 -45.56 -38.66
C VAL A 181 18.03 -45.91 -38.81
N GLU A 182 18.84 -45.01 -39.36
CA GLU A 182 20.29 -45.18 -39.49
C GLU A 182 20.99 -45.19 -38.12
N GLU A 183 20.59 -44.31 -37.20
CA GLU A 183 21.07 -44.30 -35.81
C GLU A 183 20.69 -45.59 -35.06
N LEU A 184 19.48 -46.13 -35.31
CA LEU A 184 19.08 -47.45 -34.83
C LEU A 184 19.87 -48.60 -35.48
N GLY A 185 20.48 -48.39 -36.65
CA GLY A 185 21.38 -49.35 -37.29
C GLY A 185 22.70 -49.53 -36.55
N VAL A 186 23.26 -48.42 -36.05
CA VAL A 186 24.61 -48.32 -35.44
C VAL A 186 24.63 -48.58 -33.93
N LEU A 187 23.49 -48.50 -33.25
CA LEU A 187 23.40 -48.73 -31.80
C LEU A 187 23.62 -50.21 -31.42
N ALA A 188 24.35 -50.47 -30.33
CA ALA A 188 24.45 -51.81 -29.75
C ALA A 188 23.05 -52.37 -29.41
N PHE A 189 22.87 -53.69 -29.50
CA PHE A 189 21.58 -54.40 -29.40
C PHE A 189 20.71 -53.96 -28.22
N GLU A 190 21.32 -53.76 -27.04
CA GLU A 190 20.64 -53.33 -25.82
C GLU A 190 20.03 -51.93 -25.94
N LYS A 191 20.73 -51.00 -26.59
CA LYS A 191 20.22 -49.64 -26.83
C LYS A 191 19.10 -49.65 -27.87
N LYS A 192 19.13 -50.57 -28.86
CA LYS A 192 18.01 -50.77 -29.80
C LYS A 192 16.75 -51.24 -29.08
N GLN A 193 16.87 -52.21 -28.16
CA GLN A 193 15.73 -52.69 -27.38
C GLN A 193 15.15 -51.59 -26.48
N PHE A 194 16.01 -50.80 -25.84
CA PHE A 194 15.55 -49.69 -25.00
C PHE A 194 14.78 -48.62 -25.80
N VAL A 195 15.28 -48.24 -26.98
CA VAL A 195 14.59 -47.26 -27.84
C VAL A 195 13.28 -47.85 -28.39
N LYS A 196 13.28 -49.12 -28.80
CA LYS A 196 12.05 -49.82 -29.23
C LYS A 196 10.99 -49.83 -28.13
N HIS A 197 11.38 -50.14 -26.90
CA HIS A 197 10.47 -50.16 -25.76
C HIS A 197 9.92 -48.76 -25.42
N LYS A 198 10.75 -47.71 -25.54
CA LYS A 198 10.30 -46.31 -25.39
C LYS A 198 9.33 -45.88 -26.50
N LEU A 199 9.56 -46.30 -27.74
CA LEU A 199 8.65 -46.04 -28.85
C LEU A 199 7.31 -46.76 -28.68
N GLU A 200 7.33 -48.02 -28.24
CA GLU A 200 6.11 -48.77 -27.92
C GLU A 200 5.31 -48.09 -26.79
N GLN A 201 5.97 -47.64 -25.72
CA GLN A 201 5.31 -46.87 -24.66
C GLN A 201 4.75 -45.53 -25.15
N ALA A 202 5.45 -44.83 -26.04
CA ALA A 202 4.96 -43.57 -26.62
C ALA A 202 3.73 -43.80 -27.51
N ILE A 203 3.71 -44.89 -28.29
CA ILE A 203 2.56 -45.30 -29.10
C ILE A 203 1.37 -45.66 -28.21
N GLU A 204 1.61 -46.41 -27.13
CA GLU A 204 0.56 -46.80 -26.18
C GLU A 204 -0.04 -45.59 -25.46
N ASN A 205 0.80 -44.64 -25.02
CA ASN A 205 0.36 -43.40 -24.41
C ASN A 205 -0.44 -42.51 -25.38
N ALA A 206 -0.04 -42.45 -26.66
CA ALA A 206 -0.77 -41.74 -27.70
C ALA A 206 -2.11 -42.42 -28.05
N ALA A 207 -2.19 -43.75 -27.98
CA ALA A 207 -3.43 -44.48 -28.15
C ALA A 207 -4.40 -44.23 -26.98
N ARG A 208 -3.89 -44.23 -25.73
CA ARG A 208 -4.67 -43.92 -24.53
C ARG A 208 -5.18 -42.47 -24.53
N SER A 209 -4.38 -41.51 -24.96
CA SER A 209 -4.83 -40.10 -25.05
C SER A 209 -5.90 -39.91 -26.13
N ARG A 210 -5.78 -40.58 -27.28
CA ARG A 210 -6.82 -40.60 -28.32
C ARG A 210 -8.11 -41.27 -27.84
N ALA A 211 -8.02 -42.37 -27.10
CA ALA A 211 -9.18 -43.04 -26.51
C ALA A 211 -9.92 -42.10 -25.53
N LYS A 212 -9.19 -41.44 -24.62
CA LYS A 212 -9.75 -40.43 -23.72
C LYS A 212 -10.40 -39.26 -24.45
N GLN A 213 -9.77 -38.75 -25.52
CA GLN A 213 -10.37 -37.70 -26.35
C GLN A 213 -11.64 -38.18 -27.06
N SER A 214 -11.68 -39.43 -27.52
CA SER A 214 -12.87 -40.00 -28.14
C SER A 214 -14.02 -40.20 -27.15
N GLU A 215 -13.70 -40.52 -25.90
CA GLU A 215 -14.66 -40.67 -24.80
C GLU A 215 -15.28 -39.32 -24.42
N VAL A 216 -14.46 -38.28 -24.24
CA VAL A 216 -14.91 -36.89 -24.01
C VAL A 216 -15.80 -36.40 -25.17
N MET A 217 -15.44 -36.71 -26.41
CA MET A 217 -16.25 -36.35 -27.58
C MET A 217 -17.58 -37.12 -27.67
N LEU A 218 -17.66 -38.33 -27.10
CA LEU A 218 -18.90 -39.10 -27.00
C LEU A 218 -19.81 -38.54 -25.89
N GLU A 219 -19.24 -38.12 -24.76
CA GLU A 219 -19.98 -37.45 -23.68
C GLU A 219 -20.59 -36.12 -24.15
N MET A 220 -19.79 -35.25 -24.81
CA MET A 220 -20.31 -34.00 -25.36
C MET A 220 -21.43 -34.21 -26.39
N LYS A 221 -21.41 -35.32 -27.14
CA LYS A 221 -22.49 -35.68 -28.07
C LYS A 221 -23.74 -36.19 -27.37
N ARG A 222 -23.61 -36.90 -26.24
CA ARG A 222 -24.75 -37.31 -25.41
C ARG A 222 -25.44 -36.10 -24.82
N ASP A 223 -24.67 -35.15 -24.28
CA ASP A 223 -25.20 -33.91 -23.71
C ASP A 223 -25.90 -33.05 -24.77
N ALA A 224 -25.32 -32.94 -25.97
CA ALA A 224 -25.95 -32.25 -27.09
C ALA A 224 -27.28 -32.91 -27.54
N GLY A 225 -27.35 -34.25 -27.51
CA GLY A 225 -28.58 -34.98 -27.82
C GLY A 225 -29.68 -34.79 -26.77
N VAL A 226 -29.30 -34.70 -25.48
CA VAL A 226 -30.23 -34.39 -24.38
C VAL A 226 -30.77 -32.96 -24.52
N SER A 227 -29.91 -31.98 -24.82
CA SER A 227 -30.35 -30.60 -25.07
C SER A 227 -31.29 -30.49 -26.26
N GLN A 228 -30.98 -31.15 -27.39
CA GLN A 228 -31.85 -31.17 -28.57
C GLN A 228 -33.20 -31.83 -28.29
N GLY A 229 -33.22 -32.94 -27.55
CA GLY A 229 -34.47 -33.61 -27.15
C GLY A 229 -35.33 -32.74 -26.22
N PHE A 230 -34.70 -31.97 -25.34
CA PHE A 230 -35.39 -31.02 -24.48
C PHE A 230 -35.99 -29.86 -25.29
N ASP A 231 -35.23 -29.30 -26.23
CA ASP A 231 -35.69 -28.23 -27.12
C ASP A 231 -36.88 -28.68 -28.00
N GLU A 232 -36.83 -29.91 -28.54
CA GLU A 232 -37.96 -30.49 -29.28
C GLU A 232 -39.20 -30.69 -28.40
N ALA A 233 -39.03 -31.13 -27.16
CA ALA A 233 -40.14 -31.30 -26.22
C ALA A 233 -40.77 -29.95 -25.85
N VAL A 234 -39.95 -28.92 -25.65
CA VAL A 234 -40.41 -27.55 -25.40
C VAL A 234 -41.15 -26.98 -26.61
N GLN A 235 -40.64 -27.19 -27.83
CA GLN A 235 -41.33 -26.77 -29.05
C GLN A 235 -42.67 -27.49 -29.24
N ARG A 236 -42.75 -28.79 -28.94
CA ARG A 236 -44.02 -29.52 -28.99
C ARG A 236 -45.02 -29.03 -27.94
N MET A 237 -44.56 -28.74 -26.71
CA MET A 237 -45.42 -28.14 -25.69
C MET A 237 -45.91 -26.76 -26.12
N GLN A 238 -45.04 -25.93 -26.71
CA GLN A 238 -45.41 -24.62 -27.24
C GLN A 238 -46.45 -24.73 -28.36
N ALA A 239 -46.28 -25.69 -29.28
CA ALA A 239 -47.26 -25.96 -30.34
C ALA A 239 -48.61 -26.40 -29.77
N ILE A 240 -48.63 -27.30 -28.78
CA ILE A 240 -49.86 -27.74 -28.11
C ILE A 240 -50.55 -26.58 -27.38
N THR A 241 -49.80 -25.70 -26.70
CA THR A 241 -50.38 -24.51 -26.08
C THR A 241 -50.93 -23.51 -27.08
N GLN A 242 -50.32 -23.40 -28.27
CA GLN A 242 -50.82 -22.55 -29.36
C GLN A 242 -52.08 -23.14 -30.02
N GLU A 243 -52.20 -24.47 -30.10
CA GLU A 243 -53.40 -25.15 -30.61
C GLU A 243 -54.58 -25.11 -29.62
N LEU A 244 -54.31 -25.17 -28.32
CA LEU A 244 -55.36 -25.15 -27.28
C LEU A 244 -55.89 -23.74 -26.95
N TRP A 245 -55.11 -22.69 -27.26
CA TRP A 245 -55.51 -21.30 -27.06
C TRP A 245 -55.25 -20.46 -28.32
N PRO A 246 -56.00 -20.70 -29.41
CA PRO A 246 -55.95 -19.82 -30.55
C PRO A 246 -56.74 -18.56 -30.18
N ASN A 247 -56.02 -17.49 -29.83
CA ASN A 247 -56.46 -16.10 -29.73
C ASN A 247 -57.89 -15.84 -29.25
N HIS A 248 -58.01 -15.16 -28.11
CA HIS A 248 -59.15 -14.28 -27.88
C HIS A 248 -59.24 -13.23 -29.00
N LEU A 249 -60.09 -13.52 -29.99
CA LEU A 249 -61.10 -12.64 -30.58
C LEU A 249 -62.32 -13.50 -30.94
#